data_AF-I9UWM4-F1
#
_entry.id   AF-I9UWM4-F1
#
_cell.length_a   1.000
_cell.length_b   1.000
_cell.length_c   1.000
_cell.angle_alpha   90.00
_cell.angle_beta   90.00
_cell.angle_gamma   90.00
#
_symmetry.space_group_name_H-M   'P 1'
#
loop_
_entity.id
_entity.type
_entity.pdbx_description
1 polymer ?
#
loop_
_entity_poly.entity_id
_entity_poly.type
_entity_poly.pdbx_seq_one_letter_code
_entity_poly.pdbx_strand_id
1 'polypeptide(L)'
;MSAFTEIMEYIQTFEKYGCKEYENGTKEYGHAPFIAPEAYNFCVFATLNEDDIVELERDLKREIPSQFRSFLMTDTNGLHLFHHFSLYGMRKSYNRDLNATPAPFGLLEPNIYEKPKNAKDTYFFIGGYRYDGSKLYIDSEDGKVHFCKRRDASSLLAWDSFEDMLLSESKRIFTLYDDRGRMLVPSEKTLPI
;
A
#
# COMPACT_ATOMS: atom_id res chain seq x y z
N MET A 1 -12.41 -16.99 -0.86
CA MET A 1 -12.47 -15.54 -0.56
C MET A 1 -11.03 -15.05 -0.69
N SER A 2 -10.75 -14.01 -1.48
CA SER A 2 -9.37 -13.52 -1.63
C SER A 2 -8.93 -12.77 -0.37
N ALA A 3 -7.63 -12.69 -0.09
CA ALA A 3 -7.10 -11.88 1.01
C ALA A 3 -7.62 -10.43 1.00
N PHE A 4 -7.73 -9.82 -0.18
CA PHE A 4 -8.26 -8.47 -0.32
C PHE A 4 -9.75 -8.37 0.05
N THR A 5 -10.55 -9.40 -0.24
CA THR A 5 -11.97 -9.43 0.16
C THR A 5 -12.10 -9.36 1.68
N GLU A 6 -11.31 -10.15 2.43
CA GLU A 6 -11.32 -10.13 3.90
C GLU A 6 -10.89 -8.76 4.47
N ILE A 7 -9.91 -8.11 3.84
CA ILE A 7 -9.45 -6.77 4.21
C ILE A 7 -10.55 -5.74 3.97
N MET A 8 -11.24 -5.82 2.83
CA MET A 8 -12.34 -4.93 2.49
C MET A 8 -13.51 -5.07 3.45
N GLU A 9 -13.85 -6.29 3.90
CA GLU A 9 -14.88 -6.49 4.92
C GLU A 9 -14.58 -5.71 6.20
N TYR A 10 -13.32 -5.71 6.65
CA TYR A 10 -12.89 -4.91 7.80
C TYR A 10 -12.96 -3.40 7.51
N ILE A 11 -12.43 -2.94 6.37
CA ILE A 11 -12.46 -1.52 5.96
C ILE A 11 -13.90 -0.99 5.91
N GLN A 12 -14.84 -1.76 5.37
CA GLN A 12 -16.24 -1.39 5.26
C GLN A 12 -16.91 -1.18 6.62
N THR A 13 -16.42 -1.82 7.69
CA THR A 13 -16.95 -1.54 9.05
C THR A 13 -16.75 -0.09 9.48
N PHE A 14 -15.83 0.64 8.87
CA PHE A 14 -15.55 2.06 9.14
C PHE A 14 -16.42 3.03 8.33
N GLU A 15 -17.24 2.56 7.38
CA GLU A 15 -18.19 3.40 6.64
C GLU A 15 -19.12 4.19 7.56
N LYS A 16 -19.45 3.64 8.74
CA LYS A 16 -20.25 4.31 9.78
C LYS A 16 -19.63 5.62 10.28
N TYR A 17 -18.33 5.83 10.10
CA TYR A 17 -17.64 7.07 10.44
C TYR A 17 -17.47 8.01 9.24
N GLY A 18 -17.99 7.66 8.06
CA GLY A 18 -17.89 8.44 6.83
C GLY A 18 -17.19 7.68 5.72
N CYS A 19 -17.69 7.86 4.50
CA CYS A 19 -17.13 7.32 3.26
C CYS A 19 -17.19 8.41 2.20
N LYS A 20 -16.10 8.57 1.44
CA LYS A 20 -15.99 9.54 0.35
C LYS A 20 -15.62 8.81 -0.92
N GLU A 21 -16.43 8.97 -1.96
CA GLU A 21 -16.21 8.37 -3.27
C GLU A 21 -15.87 9.46 -4.29
N TYR A 22 -14.87 9.17 -5.13
CA TYR A 22 -14.37 10.05 -6.17
C TYR A 22 -14.83 9.57 -7.55
N GLU A 23 -14.86 10.47 -8.53
CA GLU A 23 -15.37 10.19 -9.89
C GLU A 23 -14.67 9.01 -10.58
N ASN A 24 -13.40 8.75 -10.26
CA ASN A 24 -12.64 7.64 -10.84
C ASN A 24 -12.89 6.29 -10.15
N GLY A 25 -13.70 6.24 -9.08
CA GLY A 25 -13.96 5.04 -8.28
C GLY A 25 -13.03 4.86 -7.06
N THR A 26 -12.11 5.80 -6.81
CA THR A 26 -11.32 5.83 -5.56
C THR A 26 -12.26 6.11 -4.38
N LYS A 27 -12.04 5.43 -3.26
CA LYS A 27 -12.86 5.57 -2.06
C LYS A 27 -11.99 5.73 -0.81
N GLU A 28 -12.37 6.66 0.05
CA GLU A 28 -11.81 6.85 1.38
C GLU A 28 -12.82 6.44 2.44
N TYR A 29 -12.35 5.74 3.49
CA TYR A 29 -13.20 5.15 4.52
C TYR A 29 -12.77 5.56 5.92
N GLY A 30 -13.75 5.82 6.78
CA GLY A 30 -13.55 6.15 8.19
C GLY A 30 -12.97 7.54 8.39
N HIS A 31 -13.81 8.58 8.30
CA HIS A 31 -13.38 9.97 8.55
C HIS A 31 -12.80 10.11 9.97
N ALA A 32 -11.58 10.62 10.05
CA ALA A 32 -10.73 10.66 11.23
C ALA A 32 -10.30 12.10 11.56
N PRO A 33 -11.23 13.02 11.91
CA PRO A 33 -10.93 14.44 12.14
C PRO A 33 -9.99 14.70 13.32
N PHE A 34 -9.78 13.71 14.18
CA PHE A 34 -8.80 13.76 15.28
C PHE A 34 -7.34 13.62 14.80
N ILE A 35 -7.12 13.19 13.55
CA ILE A 35 -5.81 13.16 12.89
C ILE A 35 -5.60 14.47 12.14
N ALA A 36 -6.52 14.80 11.23
CA ALA A 36 -6.61 16.09 10.54
C ALA A 36 -8.04 16.28 10.01
N PRO A 37 -8.51 17.51 9.76
CA PRO A 37 -9.92 17.78 9.40
C PRO A 37 -10.47 16.95 8.23
N GLU A 38 -9.64 16.66 7.22
CA GLU A 38 -10.01 15.90 6.01
C GLU A 38 -9.44 14.47 6.00
N ALA A 39 -8.89 13.99 7.11
CA ALA A 39 -8.23 12.67 7.15
C ALA A 39 -9.25 11.52 7.14
N TYR A 40 -8.88 10.44 6.46
CA TYR A 40 -9.59 9.16 6.47
C TYR A 40 -8.63 8.03 6.83
N ASN A 41 -9.12 7.04 7.58
CA ASN A 41 -8.33 5.90 8.02
C ASN A 41 -7.86 5.04 6.84
N PHE A 42 -8.65 4.90 5.78
CA PHE A 42 -8.31 4.08 4.62
C PHE A 42 -8.51 4.82 3.32
N CYS A 43 -7.69 4.47 2.33
CA CYS A 43 -7.89 4.86 0.94
C CYS A 43 -7.69 3.65 0.03
N VAL A 44 -8.74 3.30 -0.71
CA VAL A 44 -8.78 2.24 -1.72
C VAL A 44 -8.88 2.92 -3.08
N PHE A 45 -7.85 2.75 -3.90
CA PHE A 45 -7.73 3.45 -5.17
C PHE A 45 -8.42 2.67 -6.30
N ALA A 46 -8.95 3.41 -7.26
CA ALA A 46 -9.46 2.84 -8.50
C ALA A 46 -8.41 1.96 -9.19
N THR A 47 -8.81 0.78 -9.68
CA THR A 47 -7.90 -0.17 -10.31
C THR A 47 -7.27 0.36 -11.60
N LEU A 48 -6.16 -0.27 -12.01
CA LEU A 48 -5.51 -0.01 -13.28
C LEU A 48 -6.11 -0.88 -14.38
N ASN A 49 -6.21 -0.32 -15.59
CA ASN A 49 -6.50 -1.10 -16.78
C ASN A 49 -5.19 -1.59 -17.44
N GLU A 50 -5.31 -2.33 -18.54
CA GLU A 50 -4.15 -2.87 -19.25
C GLU A 50 -3.24 -1.77 -19.82
N ASP A 51 -3.82 -0.69 -20.37
CA ASP A 51 -3.05 0.43 -20.92
C ASP A 51 -2.21 1.12 -19.83
N ASP A 52 -2.78 1.31 -18.64
CA ASP A 52 -2.10 1.86 -17.47
C ASP A 52 -0.91 0.98 -17.04
N ILE A 53 -1.10 -0.34 -17.04
CA ILE A 53 -0.04 -1.29 -16.68
C ILE A 53 1.08 -1.27 -17.72
N VAL A 54 0.74 -1.28 -19.02
CA VAL A 54 1.72 -1.21 -20.11
C VAL A 54 2.53 0.08 -20.03
N GLU A 55 1.88 1.22 -19.75
CA GLU A 55 2.55 2.49 -19.51
C GLU A 55 3.48 2.42 -18.29
N LEU A 56 2.99 1.90 -17.18
CA LEU A 56 3.75 1.80 -15.94
C LEU A 56 4.98 0.88 -16.08
N GLU A 57 4.85 -0.28 -16.73
CA GLU A 57 5.96 -1.22 -16.97
C GLU A 57 7.00 -0.65 -17.94
N ARG A 58 6.55 0.10 -18.95
CA ARG A 58 7.45 0.85 -19.84
C ARG A 58 8.27 1.87 -19.06
N ASP A 59 7.65 2.63 -18.17
CA ASP A 59 8.32 3.66 -17.38
C ASP A 59 9.24 3.05 -16.30
N LEU A 60 8.84 1.91 -15.71
CA LEU A 60 9.66 1.09 -14.81
C LEU A 60 10.84 0.40 -15.53
N LYS A 61 10.76 0.26 -16.86
CA LYS A 61 11.70 -0.49 -17.71
C LYS A 61 11.82 -1.97 -17.30
N ARG A 62 10.75 -2.52 -16.74
CA ARG A 62 10.66 -3.93 -16.31
C ARG A 62 9.20 -4.30 -16.07
N GLU A 63 8.93 -5.59 -16.10
CA GLU A 63 7.64 -6.15 -15.72
C GLU A 63 7.41 -6.05 -14.20
N ILE A 64 6.15 -5.84 -13.82
CA ILE A 64 5.68 -5.90 -12.44
C ILE A 64 5.47 -7.39 -12.10
N PRO A 65 5.89 -7.87 -10.90
CA PRO A 65 5.62 -9.24 -10.47
C PRO A 65 4.13 -9.59 -10.62
N SER A 66 3.83 -10.71 -11.27
CA SER A 66 2.47 -11.09 -11.71
C SER A 66 1.42 -10.99 -10.61
N GLN A 67 1.74 -11.45 -9.40
CA GLN A 67 0.85 -11.37 -8.23
C GLN A 67 0.49 -9.92 -7.86
N PHE A 68 1.44 -9.00 -7.94
CA PHE A 68 1.21 -7.58 -7.66
C PHE A 68 0.53 -6.87 -8.83
N ARG A 69 0.88 -7.25 -10.07
CA ARG A 69 0.20 -6.79 -11.28
C ARG A 69 -1.30 -7.11 -11.23
N SER A 70 -1.67 -8.35 -10.88
CA SER A 70 -3.06 -8.75 -10.69
C SER A 70 -3.75 -7.90 -9.62
N PHE A 71 -3.13 -7.73 -8.46
CA PHE A 71 -3.66 -6.87 -7.39
C PHE A 71 -3.96 -5.44 -7.87
N LEU A 72 -3.04 -4.81 -8.62
CA LEU A 72 -3.23 -3.45 -9.15
C LEU A 72 -4.42 -3.33 -10.13
N MET A 73 -4.72 -4.41 -10.87
CA MET A 73 -5.76 -4.42 -11.89
C MET A 73 -7.13 -4.89 -11.40
N THR A 74 -7.15 -5.84 -10.45
CA THR A 74 -8.40 -6.48 -10.01
C THR A 74 -8.90 -5.95 -8.68
N ASP A 75 -7.98 -5.57 -7.78
CA ASP A 75 -8.30 -5.23 -6.40
C ASP A 75 -8.22 -3.72 -6.18
N THR A 76 -7.02 -3.12 -6.35
CA THR A 76 -6.83 -1.68 -6.15
C THR A 76 -5.45 -1.19 -6.62
N ASN A 77 -5.38 0.04 -7.15
CA ASN A 77 -4.12 0.69 -7.53
C ASN A 77 -3.35 1.21 -6.30
N GLY A 78 -2.80 0.31 -5.51
CA GLY A 78 -2.20 0.62 -4.21
C GLY A 78 -3.24 0.66 -3.09
N LEU A 79 -2.82 0.86 -1.84
CA LEU A 79 -3.70 0.79 -0.68
C LEU A 79 -3.11 1.58 0.48
N HIS A 80 -3.90 2.38 1.18
CA HIS A 80 -3.47 3.03 2.43
C HIS A 80 -4.25 2.48 3.62
N LEU A 81 -3.54 2.00 4.64
CA LEU A 81 -4.11 1.56 5.92
C LEU A 81 -3.63 2.45 7.07
N PHE A 82 -4.58 3.10 7.75
CA PHE A 82 -4.44 3.97 8.91
C PHE A 82 -3.36 5.06 8.82
N HIS A 83 -2.96 5.48 7.61
CA HIS A 83 -1.80 6.35 7.34
C HIS A 83 -0.41 5.77 7.69
N HIS A 84 -0.30 4.50 8.10
CA HIS A 84 0.97 3.92 8.55
C HIS A 84 1.54 2.88 7.60
N PHE A 85 0.68 2.18 6.87
CA PHE A 85 1.06 1.19 5.89
C PHE A 85 0.54 1.60 4.52
N SER A 86 1.37 1.43 3.50
CA SER A 86 0.96 1.73 2.13
C SER A 86 1.51 0.71 1.14
N LEU A 87 0.63 0.23 0.27
CA LEU A 87 1.01 -0.40 -0.99
C LEU A 87 1.01 0.66 -2.09
N TYR A 88 2.03 0.61 -2.92
CA TYR A 88 2.30 1.59 -3.97
C TYR A 88 1.54 1.23 -5.25
N GLY A 89 1.37 2.21 -6.13
CA GLY A 89 0.67 2.05 -7.39
C GLY A 89 1.16 3.01 -8.46
N MET A 90 0.38 3.16 -9.52
CA MET A 90 0.57 4.18 -10.53
C MET A 90 0.03 5.51 -10.03
N ARG A 91 0.91 6.51 -9.97
CA ARG A 91 0.53 7.88 -9.63
C ARG A 91 0.24 8.68 -10.88
N LYS A 92 -1.05 8.87 -11.21
CA LYS A 92 -1.50 9.63 -12.39
C LYS A 92 -1.47 11.16 -12.20
N SER A 93 -1.41 11.63 -10.95
CA SER A 93 -1.44 13.06 -10.63
C SER A 93 -0.59 13.41 -9.41
N TYR A 94 0.05 14.58 -9.47
CA TYR A 94 0.76 15.22 -8.36
C TYR A 94 -0.03 16.39 -7.77
N ASN A 95 -1.30 16.58 -8.17
CA ASN A 95 -2.13 17.64 -7.63
C ASN A 95 -2.27 17.47 -6.10
N ARG A 96 -2.05 18.56 -5.37
CA ARG A 96 -2.12 18.64 -3.90
C ARG A 96 -3.31 19.48 -3.42
N ASP A 97 -4.20 19.89 -4.31
CA ASP A 97 -5.45 20.54 -3.94
C ASP A 97 -6.27 19.63 -3.03
N LEU A 98 -6.90 20.20 -2.00
CA LEU A 98 -7.71 19.45 -1.04
C LEU A 98 -8.89 18.71 -1.69
N ASN A 99 -9.34 19.18 -2.85
CA ASN A 99 -10.43 18.59 -3.61
C ASN A 99 -9.96 17.64 -4.71
N ALA A 100 -8.64 17.47 -4.88
CA ALA A 100 -8.12 16.54 -5.88
C ALA A 100 -8.41 15.09 -5.46
N THR A 101 -8.62 14.24 -6.47
CA THR A 101 -8.70 12.80 -6.26
C THR A 101 -7.36 12.28 -5.73
N PRO A 102 -7.34 11.55 -4.61
CA PRO A 102 -6.14 10.94 -4.06
C PRO A 102 -5.47 10.02 -5.08
N ALA A 103 -4.15 9.96 -5.01
CA ALA A 103 -3.35 9.01 -5.78
C ALA A 103 -2.42 8.25 -4.81
N PRO A 104 -2.12 6.96 -5.11
CA PRO A 104 -1.20 6.19 -4.29
C PRO A 104 0.21 6.79 -4.35
N PHE A 105 1.08 6.34 -3.44
CA PHE A 105 2.51 6.51 -3.64
C PHE A 105 2.97 5.78 -4.90
N GLY A 106 3.87 6.40 -5.66
CA GLY A 106 4.33 5.90 -6.95
C GLY A 106 5.28 4.72 -6.84
N LEU A 107 5.19 3.80 -7.79
CA LEU A 107 6.11 2.66 -7.92
C LEU A 107 7.46 3.05 -8.54
N LEU A 108 7.55 4.17 -9.27
CA LEU A 108 8.77 4.59 -9.96
C LEU A 108 9.87 4.97 -8.96
N GLU A 109 9.53 5.75 -7.93
CA GLU A 109 10.48 6.24 -6.94
C GLU A 109 11.26 5.11 -6.26
N PRO A 110 10.64 4.11 -5.60
CA PRO A 110 11.38 3.08 -4.90
C PRO A 110 12.08 2.06 -5.82
N ASN A 111 11.67 1.97 -7.10
CA ASN A 111 12.23 0.99 -8.05
C ASN A 111 13.29 1.57 -9.00
N ILE A 112 13.33 2.89 -9.20
CA ILE A 112 14.29 3.56 -10.10
C ILE A 112 15.21 4.50 -9.34
N TYR A 113 14.64 5.45 -8.59
CA TYR A 113 15.39 6.62 -8.08
C TYR A 113 15.89 6.43 -6.64
N GLU A 114 15.09 5.79 -5.80
CA GLU A 114 15.33 5.59 -4.37
C GLU A 114 15.55 4.12 -3.99
N LYS A 115 15.90 3.28 -4.96
CA LYS A 115 16.22 1.86 -4.74
C LYS A 115 17.40 1.73 -3.76
N PRO A 116 17.30 0.94 -2.67
CA PRO A 116 18.43 0.67 -1.78
C PRO A 116 19.65 0.15 -2.54
N LYS A 117 20.85 0.60 -2.16
CA LYS A 117 22.09 0.31 -2.91
C LYS A 117 22.45 -1.18 -2.98
N ASN A 118 22.05 -1.96 -1.97
CA ASN A 118 22.28 -3.40 -1.90
C ASN A 118 21.10 -4.23 -2.41
N ALA A 119 20.06 -3.62 -3.01
CA ALA A 119 18.95 -4.36 -3.58
C ALA A 119 19.36 -5.06 -4.88
N LYS A 120 19.00 -6.34 -5.02
CA LYS A 120 19.18 -7.08 -6.27
C LYS A 120 18.27 -6.55 -7.37
N ASP A 121 18.55 -6.91 -8.62
CA ASP A 121 17.66 -6.59 -9.75
C ASP A 121 16.32 -7.31 -9.67
N THR A 122 16.27 -8.46 -9.01
CA THR A 122 15.05 -9.25 -8.80
C THR A 122 14.11 -8.63 -7.77
N TYR A 123 14.59 -7.67 -6.97
CA TYR A 123 13.78 -7.01 -5.95
C TYR A 123 12.91 -5.93 -6.58
N PHE A 124 11.60 -6.08 -6.40
CA PHE A 124 10.59 -5.12 -6.84
C PHE A 124 9.86 -4.54 -5.63
N PHE A 125 10.07 -3.25 -5.35
CA PHE A 125 9.51 -2.56 -4.19
C PHE A 125 8.04 -2.22 -4.40
N ILE A 126 7.19 -2.63 -3.47
CA ILE A 126 5.72 -2.58 -3.59
C ILE A 126 5.02 -1.76 -2.51
N GLY A 127 5.73 -1.36 -1.46
CA GLY A 127 5.10 -0.68 -0.34
C GLY A 127 6.08 -0.29 0.75
N GLY A 128 5.55 0.19 1.87
CA GLY A 128 6.36 0.55 3.03
C GLY A 128 5.57 1.13 4.19
N TYR A 129 6.31 1.48 5.24
CA TYR A 129 5.76 2.00 6.49
C TYR A 129 6.15 3.46 6.70
N ARG A 130 5.19 4.27 7.14
CA ARG A 130 5.38 5.71 7.33
C ARG A 130 6.37 6.04 8.46
N TYR A 131 6.41 5.23 9.52
CA TYR A 131 7.16 5.53 10.75
C TYR A 131 8.65 5.83 10.49
N ASP A 132 9.34 4.95 9.76
CA ASP A 132 10.77 5.08 9.47
C ASP A 132 11.09 5.06 7.96
N GLY A 133 10.06 4.92 7.11
CA GLY A 133 10.22 4.79 5.66
C GLY A 133 10.79 3.44 5.23
N SER A 134 10.74 2.41 6.10
CA SER A 134 11.00 1.02 5.74
C SER A 134 10.11 0.57 4.59
N LYS A 135 10.57 -0.44 3.87
CA LYS A 135 10.02 -0.82 2.57
C LYS A 135 9.64 -2.30 2.54
N LEU A 136 8.74 -2.62 1.62
CA LEU A 136 8.39 -3.96 1.21
C LEU A 136 8.84 -4.17 -0.23
N TYR A 137 9.40 -5.34 -0.53
CA TYR A 137 9.65 -5.77 -1.90
C TYR A 137 9.26 -7.23 -2.12
N ILE A 138 8.86 -7.54 -3.34
CA ILE A 138 8.76 -8.92 -3.83
C ILE A 138 10.11 -9.29 -4.45
N ASP A 139 10.68 -10.43 -4.08
CA ASP A 139 11.78 -11.01 -4.84
C ASP A 139 11.21 -11.86 -5.97
N SER A 140 11.49 -11.48 -7.22
CA SER A 140 10.97 -12.22 -8.38
C SER A 140 11.63 -13.60 -8.57
N GLU A 141 12.70 -13.93 -7.84
CA GLU A 141 13.32 -15.27 -7.87
C GLU A 141 12.46 -16.33 -7.18
N ASP A 142 11.85 -15.99 -6.04
CA ASP A 142 11.13 -16.94 -5.19
C ASP A 142 9.66 -16.55 -4.89
N GLY A 143 9.26 -15.33 -5.28
CA GLY A 143 7.90 -14.81 -5.08
C GLY A 143 7.62 -14.30 -3.67
N LYS A 144 8.59 -14.34 -2.74
CA LYS A 144 8.41 -13.93 -1.35
C LYS A 144 8.35 -12.42 -1.22
N VAL A 145 7.65 -11.96 -0.18
CA VAL A 145 7.67 -10.55 0.22
C VAL A 145 8.63 -10.36 1.37
N HIS A 146 9.47 -9.34 1.29
CA HIS A 146 10.42 -9.01 2.32
C HIS A 146 10.19 -7.61 2.87
N PHE A 147 10.30 -7.49 4.18
CA PHE A 147 10.42 -6.22 4.88
C PHE A 147 11.90 -5.86 5.08
N CYS A 148 12.25 -4.62 4.77
CA CYS A 148 13.61 -4.11 4.89
C CYS A 148 13.65 -2.65 5.35
N LYS A 149 14.83 -2.17 5.74
CA LYS A 149 15.00 -0.76 6.11
C LYS A 149 14.91 0.14 4.87
N ARG A 150 14.66 1.43 5.09
CA ARG A 150 14.52 2.43 4.02
C ARG A 150 15.64 2.42 2.97
N ARG A 151 16.88 2.22 3.41
CA ARG A 151 18.11 2.32 2.60
C ARG A 151 18.95 1.04 2.57
N ASP A 152 18.42 -0.05 3.10
CA ASP A 152 19.11 -1.34 3.20
C ASP A 152 18.08 -2.45 2.93
N ALA A 153 18.28 -3.17 1.82
CA ALA A 153 17.43 -4.24 1.35
C ALA A 153 17.69 -5.60 2.01
N SER A 154 18.55 -5.68 3.04
CA SER A 154 18.65 -6.88 3.85
C SER A 154 17.30 -7.18 4.50
N SER A 155 16.76 -8.37 4.22
CA SER A 155 15.49 -8.81 4.76
C SER A 155 15.56 -8.93 6.28
N LEU A 156 14.60 -8.28 6.95
CA LEU A 156 14.40 -8.35 8.39
C LEU A 156 13.25 -9.31 8.76
N LEU A 157 12.26 -9.41 7.87
CA LEU A 157 11.14 -10.33 7.92
C LEU A 157 10.79 -10.72 6.48
N ALA A 158 10.24 -11.92 6.29
CA ALA A 158 9.73 -12.39 5.02
C ALA A 158 8.40 -13.12 5.19
N TRP A 159 7.54 -13.00 4.18
CA TRP A 159 6.32 -13.77 4.00
C TRP A 159 6.47 -14.68 2.79
N ASP A 160 5.77 -15.82 2.80
CA ASP A 160 5.91 -16.82 1.74
C ASP A 160 5.23 -16.40 0.43
N SER A 161 4.33 -15.42 0.46
CA SER A 161 3.69 -14.86 -0.74
C SER A 161 3.15 -13.45 -0.51
N PHE A 162 2.75 -12.77 -1.59
CA PHE A 162 2.05 -11.49 -1.50
C PHE A 162 0.71 -11.61 -0.78
N GLU A 163 -0.03 -12.70 -0.99
CA GLU A 163 -1.33 -12.91 -0.35
C GLU A 163 -1.18 -13.11 1.17
N ASP A 164 -0.20 -13.91 1.60
CA ASP A 164 0.12 -14.12 3.01
C ASP A 164 0.55 -12.81 3.69
N MET A 165 1.42 -12.03 3.03
CA MET A 165 1.78 -10.70 3.52
C MET A 165 0.57 -9.79 3.66
N LEU A 166 -0.21 -9.63 2.58
CA LEU A 166 -1.36 -8.73 2.56
C LEU A 166 -2.35 -9.08 3.69
N LEU A 167 -2.69 -10.36 3.86
CA LEU A 167 -3.66 -10.78 4.86
C LEU A 167 -3.12 -10.69 6.30
N SER A 168 -1.97 -11.30 6.56
CA SER A 168 -1.42 -11.40 7.92
C SER A 168 -1.01 -10.03 8.46
N GLU A 169 -0.38 -9.20 7.62
CA GLU A 169 0.07 -7.88 8.02
C GLU A 169 -1.09 -6.91 8.20
N SER A 170 -2.09 -6.93 7.32
CA SER A 170 -3.29 -6.10 7.52
C SER A 170 -4.01 -6.48 8.81
N LYS A 171 -4.21 -7.79 9.08
CA LYS A 171 -4.80 -8.26 10.35
C LYS A 171 -4.00 -7.81 11.56
N ARG A 172 -2.67 -7.88 11.50
CA ARG A 172 -1.81 -7.36 12.58
C ARG A 172 -2.02 -5.86 12.77
N ILE A 173 -1.95 -5.06 11.71
CA ILE A 173 -2.16 -3.60 11.75
C ILE A 173 -3.52 -3.27 12.35
N PHE A 174 -4.58 -3.99 12.00
CA PHE A 174 -5.94 -3.74 12.51
C PHE A 174 -6.04 -3.83 14.03
N THR A 175 -5.21 -4.67 14.67
CA THR A 175 -5.17 -4.78 16.14
C THR A 175 -4.50 -3.60 16.84
N LEU A 176 -3.80 -2.74 16.09
CA LEU A 176 -3.07 -1.59 16.62
C LEU A 176 -3.95 -0.34 16.79
N TYR A 177 -5.22 -0.41 16.38
CA TYR A 177 -6.16 0.70 16.39
C TYR A 177 -7.45 0.34 17.12
N ASP A 178 -8.07 1.34 17.74
CA ASP A 178 -9.41 1.20 18.31
C ASP A 178 -10.49 1.13 17.22
N ASP A 179 -11.74 0.94 17.64
CA ASP A 179 -12.89 0.85 16.74
C ASP A 179 -13.17 2.13 15.95
N ARG A 180 -12.49 3.24 16.25
CA ARG A 180 -12.58 4.53 15.57
C ARG A 180 -11.32 4.87 14.75
N GLY A 181 -10.30 4.00 14.78
CA GLY A 181 -9.06 4.17 14.03
C GLY A 181 -8.03 5.04 14.75
N ARG A 182 -8.13 5.18 16.07
CA ARG A 182 -7.10 5.79 16.90
C ARG A 182 -6.07 4.74 17.28
N MET A 183 -4.79 5.08 17.10
CA MET A 183 -3.70 4.18 17.43
C MET A 183 -3.66 3.89 18.94
N LEU A 184 -3.57 2.60 19.30
CA LEU A 184 -3.51 2.08 20.67
C LEU A 184 -2.09 1.90 21.19
N VAL A 185 -1.10 1.99 20.30
CA VAL A 185 0.31 1.71 20.56
C VAL A 185 1.20 2.89 20.14
N PRO A 186 2.46 2.94 20.58
CA PRO A 186 3.45 3.86 20.00
C PRO A 186 3.69 3.58 18.51
N SER A 187 4.03 4.61 17.72
CA SER A 187 4.17 4.49 16.26
C SER A 187 5.26 3.50 15.81
N GLU A 188 6.29 3.25 16.62
CA GLU A 188 7.30 2.23 16.35
C GLU A 188 6.71 0.81 16.27
N LYS A 189 5.58 0.54 16.94
CA LYS A 189 4.90 -0.75 16.92
C LYS A 189 4.08 -0.98 15.64
N THR A 190 4.00 0.01 14.75
CA THR A 190 3.40 -0.18 13.42
C THR A 190 4.30 -0.97 12.48
N LEU A 191 5.58 -1.13 12.78
CA LEU A 191 6.46 -2.01 12.03
C LEU A 191 6.13 -3.49 12.31
N PRO A 192 6.41 -4.41 11.37
CA PRO A 192 6.04 -5.82 11.49
C PRO A 192 7.04 -6.63 12.34
N ILE A 193 7.79 -5.98 13.24
CA ILE A 193 8.88 -6.55 14.05
C ILE A 193 8.77 -6.20 15.53
#